data_AF-A0A089NKJ4-F1
#
_entry.id   AF-A0A089NKJ4-F1
#
_cell.length_a   1.000
_cell.length_b   1.000
_cell.length_c   1.000
_cell.angle_alpha   90.00
_cell.angle_beta   90.00
_cell.angle_gamma   90.00
#
_symmetry.space_group_name_H-M   'P 1'
#
loop_
_entity.id
_entity.type
_entity.pdbx_description
1 polymer ?
#
loop_
_entity_poly.entity_id
_entity_poly.type
_entity_poly.pdbx_seq_one_letter_code
_entity_poly.pdbx_strand_id
1 'polypeptide(L)'
;MNFDAIRAFAAESRGGARLIGIDLGTKTIGLALSDLGRQIATPLETIRRVKFTPDAQRLATLCRQHAVGGLVVGLPLNMDGSEGPRVQSTRAFMRNLAPILPLPHVFFDERLSTAVVTRALIEADASRARRGELVDKLAAAYILQGCLDVMRNLADADADTEDNFLSD
;
A
#
# COMPACT_ATOMS: atom_id res chain seq x y z
N MET A 1 3.02 -6.39 -12.48
CA MET A 1 1.99 -5.66 -11.70
C MET A 1 0.64 -5.98 -12.33
N ASN A 2 -0.40 -6.25 -11.53
CA ASN A 2 -1.73 -6.62 -12.05
C ASN A 2 -2.61 -5.36 -12.10
N PHE A 3 -2.66 -4.70 -13.26
CA PHE A 3 -3.41 -3.45 -13.43
C PHE A 3 -4.92 -3.65 -13.30
N ASP A 4 -5.46 -4.78 -13.76
CA ASP A 4 -6.90 -5.09 -13.64
C ASP A 4 -7.33 -5.19 -12.18
N ALA A 5 -6.51 -5.82 -11.33
CA ALA A 5 -6.76 -5.88 -9.90
C ALA A 5 -6.75 -4.49 -9.25
N ILE A 6 -5.86 -3.58 -9.70
CA ILE A 6 -5.81 -2.19 -9.20
C ILE A 6 -7.04 -1.41 -9.66
N ARG A 7 -7.49 -1.57 -10.92
CA ARG A 7 -8.73 -0.95 -11.41
C ARG A 7 -9.94 -1.42 -10.62
N ALA A 8 -10.09 -2.74 -10.43
CA ALA A 8 -11.18 -3.30 -9.63
C ALA A 8 -11.18 -2.76 -8.19
N PHE A 9 -10.01 -2.73 -7.54
CA PHE A 9 -9.85 -2.15 -6.22
C PHE A 9 -10.20 -0.64 -6.17
N ALA A 10 -9.79 0.13 -7.17
CA ALA A 10 -10.10 1.55 -7.26
C ALA A 10 -11.63 1.79 -7.33
N ALA A 11 -12.34 0.98 -8.12
CA ALA A 11 -13.79 1.03 -8.23
C ALA A 11 -14.50 0.59 -6.94
N GLU A 12 -14.05 -0.49 -6.30
CA GLU A 12 -14.63 -1.02 -5.05
C GLU A 12 -14.42 -0.09 -3.85
N SER A 13 -13.25 0.55 -3.75
CA SER A 13 -12.87 1.36 -2.60
C SER A 13 -13.60 2.70 -2.49
N ARG A 14 -14.52 3.03 -3.42
CA ARG A 14 -15.35 4.25 -3.56
C ARG A 14 -14.62 5.59 -3.37
N GLY A 15 -14.72 6.50 -4.34
CA GLY A 15 -14.13 7.85 -4.23
C GLY A 15 -14.57 8.60 -2.96
N GLY A 16 -13.63 9.32 -2.32
CA GLY A 16 -13.88 10.13 -1.12
C GLY A 16 -13.51 9.48 0.22
N ALA A 17 -13.21 8.19 0.26
CA ALA A 17 -12.65 7.53 1.44
C ALA A 17 -11.11 7.44 1.37
N ARG A 18 -10.44 7.56 2.52
CA ARG A 18 -8.98 7.38 2.60
C ARG A 18 -8.60 5.92 2.36
N LEU A 19 -7.36 5.69 1.95
CA LEU A 19 -6.77 4.36 1.84
C LEU A 19 -5.67 4.18 2.89
N ILE A 20 -5.49 2.96 3.37
CA ILE A 20 -4.33 2.59 4.20
C ILE A 20 -3.36 1.74 3.40
N GLY A 21 -2.08 2.10 3.44
CA GLY A 21 -0.96 1.28 3.00
C GLY A 21 -0.44 0.41 4.14
N ILE A 22 -0.12 -0.84 3.86
CA ILE A 22 0.36 -1.82 4.84
C ILE A 22 1.69 -2.41 4.37
N ASP A 23 2.73 -2.26 5.17
CA ASP A 23 3.98 -3.03 5.08
C ASP A 23 4.00 -4.09 6.18
N LEU A 24 3.96 -5.37 5.79
CA LEU A 24 3.91 -6.49 6.73
C LEU A 24 5.31 -7.05 7.01
N GLY A 25 5.90 -6.55 8.09
CA GLY A 25 7.12 -7.09 8.68
C GLY A 25 6.87 -8.29 9.59
N THR A 26 7.95 -9.00 9.96
CA THR A 26 7.87 -10.12 10.92
C THR A 26 7.55 -9.66 12.35
N LYS A 27 8.01 -8.46 12.73
CA LYS A 27 7.87 -7.88 14.07
C LYS A 27 6.93 -6.68 14.13
N THR A 28 6.63 -6.09 12.98
CA THR A 28 5.92 -4.81 12.88
C THR A 28 4.95 -4.82 11.71
N ILE A 29 3.94 -3.96 11.78
CA ILE A 29 3.07 -3.61 10.66
C ILE A 29 3.24 -2.10 10.46
N GLY A 30 3.93 -1.70 9.40
CA GLY A 30 4.04 -0.30 9.01
C GLY A 30 2.73 0.13 8.35
N LEU A 31 2.19 1.28 8.74
CA LEU A 31 0.95 1.83 8.19
C LEU A 31 1.19 3.23 7.62
N ALA A 32 0.56 3.50 6.49
CA ALA A 32 0.44 4.82 5.91
C ALA A 32 -1.02 5.11 5.56
N LEU A 33 -1.35 6.39 5.48
CA LEU A 33 -2.70 6.88 5.20
C LEU A 33 -2.65 7.84 4.01
N SER A 34 -3.63 7.72 3.11
CA SER A 34 -3.81 8.71 2.04
C SER A 34 -4.56 9.95 2.56
N ASP A 35 -4.40 11.06 1.87
CA ASP A 35 -5.36 12.16 1.94
C ASP A 35 -6.71 11.76 1.30
N LEU A 36 -7.72 12.62 1.45
CA LEU A 36 -9.07 12.38 0.89
C LEU A 36 -9.08 12.37 -0.63
N GLY A 37 -8.19 13.16 -1.26
CA GLY A 37 -8.02 13.20 -2.71
C GLY A 37 -7.25 12.01 -3.27
N ARG A 38 -6.73 11.11 -2.41
CA ARG A 38 -5.90 9.96 -2.80
C ARG A 38 -4.69 10.38 -3.65
N GLN A 39 -4.11 11.53 -3.33
CA GLN A 39 -2.97 12.11 -4.02
C GLN A 39 -1.65 11.83 -3.32
N ILE A 40 -1.66 11.88 -1.98
CA ILE A 40 -0.47 11.82 -1.13
C ILE A 40 -0.64 10.76 -0.06
N ALA A 41 0.36 9.90 0.10
CA ALA A 41 0.50 8.97 1.20
C ALA A 41 1.43 9.52 2.28
N THR A 42 0.99 9.47 3.55
CA THR A 42 1.80 9.87 4.71
C THR A 42 1.91 8.74 5.72
N PRO A 43 3.06 8.55 6.40
CA PRO A 43 3.18 7.60 7.50
C PRO A 43 2.12 7.84 8.58
N LEU A 44 1.50 6.77 9.08
CA LEU A 44 0.46 6.83 10.10
C LEU A 44 0.94 6.27 11.43
N GLU A 45 1.24 4.98 11.46
CA GLU A 45 1.57 4.25 12.69
C GLU A 45 2.43 3.03 12.36
N THR A 46 3.23 2.57 13.32
CA THR A 46 3.85 1.24 13.26
C THR A 46 3.30 0.38 14.39
N ILE A 47 2.49 -0.62 14.06
CA ILE A 47 1.98 -1.58 15.04
C ILE A 47 3.11 -2.57 15.37
N ARG A 48 3.51 -2.68 16.64
CA ARG A 48 4.39 -3.76 17.08
C ARG A 48 3.56 -5.03 17.23
N ARG A 49 3.89 -6.05 16.44
CA ARG A 49 3.14 -7.31 16.39
C ARG A 49 3.27 -8.08 17.69
N VAL A 50 2.15 -8.56 18.22
CA VAL A 50 2.13 -9.43 19.42
C VAL A 50 1.41 -10.74 19.12
N LYS A 51 0.18 -10.65 18.62
CA LYS A 51 -0.69 -11.78 18.25
C LYS A 51 -1.65 -11.26 17.19
N PHE A 52 -2.13 -12.17 16.33
CA PHE A 52 -3.01 -11.82 15.23
C PHE A 52 -4.24 -10.99 15.66
N THR A 53 -4.99 -11.44 16.66
CA THR A 53 -6.25 -10.78 17.04
C THR A 53 -6.06 -9.33 17.53
N PRO A 54 -5.15 -9.03 18.50
CA PRO A 54 -4.86 -7.64 18.88
C PRO A 54 -4.36 -6.78 17.71
N ASP A 55 -3.47 -7.33 16.88
CA ASP A 55 -2.90 -6.61 15.73
C ASP A 55 -4.03 -6.22 14.74
N ALA A 56 -4.92 -7.17 14.43
CA ALA A 56 -6.08 -6.97 13.56
C ALA A 56 -7.09 -5.97 14.14
N GLN A 57 -7.35 -6.03 15.45
CA GLN A 57 -8.25 -5.08 16.14
C GLN A 57 -7.69 -3.65 16.13
N ARG A 58 -6.38 -3.49 16.27
CA ARG A 58 -5.74 -2.18 16.16
C ARG A 58 -5.89 -1.62 14.75
N LEU A 59 -5.60 -2.42 13.74
CA LEU A 59 -5.80 -2.02 12.34
C LEU A 59 -7.26 -1.66 12.04
N ALA A 60 -8.22 -2.46 12.49
CA ALA A 60 -9.65 -2.17 12.30
C ALA A 60 -10.09 -0.88 13.01
N THR A 61 -9.50 -0.58 14.17
CA THR A 61 -9.75 0.68 14.89
C THR A 61 -9.26 1.89 14.09
N LEU A 62 -8.04 1.82 13.56
CA LEU A 62 -7.49 2.88 12.70
C LEU A 62 -8.33 3.07 11.43
N CYS A 63 -8.78 1.97 10.80
CA CYS A 63 -9.62 2.02 9.61
C CYS A 63 -10.94 2.77 9.88
N ARG A 64 -11.59 2.50 11.03
CA ARG A 64 -12.80 3.22 11.43
C ARG A 64 -12.53 4.70 11.75
N GLN A 65 -11.45 4.99 12.49
CA GLN A 65 -11.08 6.35 12.88
C GLN A 65 -10.83 7.27 11.69
N HIS A 66 -10.24 6.74 10.61
CA HIS A 66 -9.88 7.51 9.43
C HIS A 66 -10.85 7.39 8.26
N ALA A 67 -11.99 6.70 8.45
CA ALA A 67 -12.97 6.40 7.40
C ALA A 67 -12.32 5.77 6.15
N VAL A 68 -11.60 4.69 6.38
CA VAL A 68 -10.82 4.00 5.34
C VAL A 68 -11.72 3.15 4.46
N GLY A 69 -11.59 3.31 3.15
CA GLY A 69 -12.38 2.60 2.13
C GLY A 69 -11.67 1.40 1.49
N GLY A 70 -10.36 1.22 1.72
CA GLY A 70 -9.61 0.11 1.14
C GLY A 70 -8.17 0.02 1.65
N LEU A 71 -7.55 -1.14 1.43
CA LEU A 71 -6.20 -1.47 1.90
C LEU A 71 -5.27 -1.77 0.73
N VAL A 72 -4.12 -1.09 0.68
CA VAL A 72 -3.02 -1.40 -0.23
C VAL A 72 -1.96 -2.17 0.56
N VAL A 73 -1.70 -3.42 0.19
CA VAL A 73 -0.84 -4.32 0.96
C VAL A 73 0.43 -4.59 0.17
N GLY A 74 1.58 -4.28 0.76
CA GLY A 74 2.87 -4.61 0.19
C GLY A 74 3.03 -6.12 0.00
N LEU A 75 3.53 -6.50 -1.17
CA LEU A 75 3.84 -7.88 -1.54
C LEU A 75 5.36 -8.00 -1.75
N PRO A 76 6.07 -8.69 -0.84
CA PRO A 76 7.52 -8.79 -0.87
C PRO A 76 7.98 -9.87 -1.86
N LEU A 77 7.87 -9.59 -3.15
CA LEU A 77 8.38 -10.44 -4.22
C LEU A 77 9.91 -10.49 -4.18
N ASN A 78 10.48 -11.61 -4.62
CA ASN A 78 11.92 -11.72 -4.86
C ASN A 78 12.34 -10.80 -6.01
N MET A 79 13.63 -10.48 -6.12
CA MET A 79 14.13 -9.56 -7.16
C MET A 79 13.79 -10.01 -8.59
N ASP A 80 13.76 -11.31 -8.84
CA ASP A 80 13.35 -11.93 -10.11
C ASP A 80 11.82 -11.96 -10.32
N GLY A 81 11.03 -11.50 -9.36
CA GLY A 81 9.57 -11.48 -9.37
C GLY A 81 8.91 -12.74 -8.84
N SER A 82 9.68 -13.75 -8.43
CA SER A 82 9.14 -14.98 -7.86
C SER A 82 8.54 -14.76 -6.46
N GLU A 83 7.56 -15.60 -6.09
CA GLU A 83 6.97 -15.57 -4.76
C GLU A 83 7.80 -16.39 -3.76
N GLY A 84 8.11 -15.80 -2.60
CA GLY A 84 8.75 -16.49 -1.48
C GLY A 84 7.83 -16.73 -0.28
N PRO A 85 8.34 -17.33 0.82
CA PRO A 85 7.56 -17.58 2.04
C PRO A 85 6.91 -16.34 2.66
N ARG A 86 7.50 -15.15 2.47
CA ARG A 86 6.92 -13.88 2.94
C ARG A 86 5.62 -13.54 2.21
N VAL A 87 5.53 -13.80 0.91
CA VAL A 87 4.31 -13.59 0.11
C VAL A 87 3.16 -14.43 0.67
N GLN A 88 3.43 -15.70 0.94
CA GLN A 88 2.43 -16.61 1.52
C GLN A 88 1.97 -16.15 2.91
N SER A 89 2.91 -15.68 3.73
CA SER A 89 2.60 -15.12 5.05
C SER A 89 1.71 -13.88 4.97
N THR A 90 1.99 -12.97 4.03
CA THR A 90 1.17 -11.77 3.77
C THR A 90 -0.24 -12.14 3.30
N ARG A 91 -0.36 -13.06 2.33
CA ARG A 91 -1.67 -13.53 1.85
C ARG A 91 -2.47 -14.22 2.96
N ALA A 92 -1.80 -15.02 3.79
CA ALA A 92 -2.45 -15.67 4.94
C ALA A 92 -2.94 -14.66 5.99
N PHE A 93 -2.15 -13.62 6.28
CA PHE A 93 -2.56 -12.54 7.17
C PHE A 93 -3.83 -11.85 6.66
N MET A 94 -3.86 -11.45 5.37
CA MET A 94 -5.01 -10.78 4.78
C MET A 94 -6.26 -11.66 4.72
N ARG A 95 -6.11 -12.96 4.42
CA ARG A 95 -7.21 -13.92 4.45
C ARG A 95 -7.81 -14.06 5.86
N ASN A 96 -6.99 -14.09 6.90
CA ASN A 96 -7.46 -14.14 8.28
C ASN A 96 -8.06 -12.81 8.75
N LEU A 97 -7.64 -11.70 8.15
CA LEU A 97 -8.12 -10.35 8.47
C LEU A 97 -9.50 -10.07 7.87
N ALA A 98 -9.79 -10.61 6.69
CA ALA A 98 -11.03 -10.35 5.95
C ALA A 98 -12.34 -10.53 6.77
N PRO A 99 -12.49 -11.55 7.65
CA PRO A 99 -13.67 -11.67 8.50
C PRO A 99 -13.81 -10.58 9.58
N ILE A 100 -12.70 -9.95 9.98
CA ILE A 100 -12.64 -8.91 11.02
C ILE A 100 -12.77 -7.52 10.41
N LEU A 101 -12.20 -7.33 9.23
CA LEU A 101 -12.15 -6.08 8.50
C LEU A 101 -12.48 -6.34 7.02
N PRO A 102 -13.77 -6.37 6.65
CA PRO A 102 -14.22 -6.68 5.30
C PRO A 102 -14.10 -5.45 4.38
N LEU A 103 -12.87 -4.96 4.21
CA LEU A 103 -12.54 -3.89 3.26
C LEU A 103 -11.92 -4.48 1.99
N PRO A 104 -12.15 -3.88 0.82
CA PRO A 104 -11.45 -4.25 -0.39
C PRO A 104 -9.94 -4.06 -0.17
N HIS A 105 -9.15 -4.94 -0.79
CA HIS A 105 -7.69 -4.85 -0.71
C HIS A 105 -7.04 -5.23 -2.03
N VAL A 106 -5.86 -4.67 -2.26
CA VAL A 106 -5.01 -5.02 -3.40
C VAL A 106 -3.58 -5.26 -2.92
N PHE A 107 -2.88 -6.18 -3.58
CA PHE A 107 -1.46 -6.42 -3.34
C PHE A 107 -0.62 -5.59 -4.30
N PHE A 108 0.39 -4.89 -3.76
CA PHE A 108 1.27 -4.01 -4.52
C PHE A 108 2.73 -4.47 -4.40
N ASP A 109 3.44 -4.52 -5.52
CA ASP A 109 4.82 -5.00 -5.60
C ASP A 109 5.80 -4.00 -4.94
N GLU A 110 6.44 -4.41 -3.84
CA GLU A 110 7.32 -3.56 -3.03
C GLU A 110 8.68 -3.23 -3.69
N ARG A 111 9.05 -3.90 -4.78
CA ARG A 111 10.40 -3.80 -5.37
C ARG A 111 10.73 -2.40 -5.90
N LEU A 112 9.71 -1.68 -6.38
CA LEU A 112 9.86 -0.32 -6.90
C LEU A 112 10.11 0.69 -5.77
N SER A 113 9.45 0.52 -4.62
CA SER A 113 9.59 1.45 -3.49
C SER A 113 11.00 1.46 -2.90
N THR A 114 11.59 0.30 -2.58
CA THR A 114 12.88 0.27 -1.87
C THR A 114 14.05 0.83 -2.70
N ALA A 115 14.08 0.54 -4.00
CA ALA A 115 15.16 0.97 -4.88
C ALA A 115 15.15 2.49 -5.14
N VAL A 116 13.97 3.06 -5.42
CA VAL A 116 13.79 4.51 -5.65
C VAL A 116 14.13 5.30 -4.39
N VAL A 117 13.70 4.81 -3.23
CA VAL A 117 13.91 5.46 -1.94
C VAL A 117 15.37 5.42 -1.51
N THR A 118 16.02 4.27 -1.67
CA THR A 118 17.43 4.14 -1.36
C THR A 118 18.26 5.11 -2.18
N ARG A 119 17.92 5.31 -3.46
CA ARG A 119 18.55 6.32 -4.32
C ARG A 119 18.32 7.75 -3.82
N ALA A 120 17.08 8.15 -3.56
CA ALA A 120 16.77 9.49 -3.06
C ALA A 120 17.48 9.81 -1.72
N LEU A 121 17.61 8.83 -0.83
CA LEU A 121 18.32 9.02 0.44
C LEU A 121 19.85 9.01 0.31
N ILE A 122 20.40 8.39 -0.74
CA ILE A 122 21.83 8.50 -1.09
C ILE A 122 22.12 9.93 -1.57
N GLU A 123 21.25 10.48 -2.41
CA GLU A 123 21.36 11.85 -2.93
C GLU A 123 21.25 12.90 -1.80
N ALA A 124 20.50 12.60 -0.75
CA ALA A 124 20.36 13.44 0.45
C ALA A 124 21.49 13.25 1.50
N ASP A 125 22.59 12.59 1.17
CA ASP A 125 23.78 12.32 2.01
C ASP A 125 23.49 11.70 3.40
N ALA A 126 22.47 10.85 3.50
CA ALA A 126 22.21 10.11 4.74
C ALA A 126 23.24 8.97 4.93
N SER A 127 23.65 8.70 6.18
CA SER A 127 24.48 7.53 6.49
C SER A 127 23.75 6.21 6.17
N ARG A 128 24.46 5.10 5.89
CA ARG A 128 23.82 3.81 5.52
C ARG A 128 22.87 3.30 6.60
N ALA A 129 23.25 3.43 7.87
CA ALA A 129 22.41 3.03 9.00
C ALA A 129 21.14 3.90 9.06
N ARG A 130 21.30 5.22 8.92
CA ARG A 130 20.17 6.15 8.92
C ARG A 130 19.23 5.91 7.74
N ARG A 131 19.77 5.54 6.57
CA ARG A 131 18.99 5.14 5.39
C ARG A 131 18.10 3.95 5.68
N GLY A 132 18.65 2.86 6.24
CA GLY A 132 17.86 1.67 6.59
C GLY A 132 16.70 2.02 7.53
N GLU A 133 16.95 2.81 8.58
CA GLU A 133 15.91 3.26 9.50
C GLU A 133 14.81 4.11 8.82
N LEU A 134 15.19 4.96 7.87
CA LEU A 134 14.25 5.81 7.13
C LEU A 134 13.41 4.99 6.14
N VAL A 135 14.05 4.06 5.42
CA VAL A 135 13.37 3.12 4.52
C VAL A 135 12.31 2.34 5.28
N ASP A 136 12.67 1.73 6.41
CA ASP A 136 11.74 0.93 7.22
C ASP A 136 10.56 1.78 7.74
N LYS A 137 10.81 3.03 8.14
CA LYS A 137 9.76 3.94 8.65
C LYS A 137 8.80 4.42 7.56
N LEU A 138 9.26 4.46 6.32
CA LEU A 138 8.52 5.03 5.20
C LEU A 138 7.98 3.97 4.23
N ALA A 139 8.35 2.70 4.40
CA ALA A 139 7.99 1.60 3.50
C ALA A 139 6.49 1.57 3.16
N ALA A 140 5.63 1.62 4.17
CA ALA A 140 4.17 1.64 3.97
C ALA A 140 3.68 2.86 3.17
N ALA A 141 4.31 4.03 3.36
CA ALA A 141 3.96 5.25 2.62
C ALA A 141 4.35 5.13 1.15
N TYR A 142 5.50 4.51 0.84
CA TYR A 142 5.92 4.29 -0.53
C TYR A 142 5.09 3.24 -1.25
N ILE A 143 4.72 2.16 -0.57
CA ILE A 143 3.77 1.17 -1.09
C ILE A 143 2.46 1.85 -1.46
N LEU A 144 1.92 2.67 -0.55
CA LEU A 144 0.67 3.37 -0.80
C LEU A 144 0.83 4.38 -1.94
N GLN A 145 1.86 5.22 -1.90
CA GLN A 145 2.09 6.24 -2.92
C GLN A 145 2.22 5.61 -4.32
N GLY A 146 3.00 4.54 -4.45
CA GLY A 146 3.15 3.84 -5.72
C GLY A 146 1.81 3.31 -6.25
N CYS A 147 0.94 2.79 -5.39
CA CYS A 147 -0.40 2.38 -5.81
C CYS A 147 -1.28 3.56 -6.20
N LEU A 148 -1.23 4.67 -5.44
CA LEU A 148 -1.99 5.89 -5.76
C LEU A 148 -1.59 6.47 -7.12
N ASP A 149 -0.30 6.48 -7.43
CA ASP A 149 0.22 6.98 -8.69
C ASP A 149 -0.21 6.09 -9.86
N VAL A 150 -0.20 4.76 -9.68
CA VAL A 150 -0.75 3.83 -10.68
C VAL A 150 -2.26 4.04 -10.86
N MET A 151 -3.02 4.19 -9.78
CA MET A 151 -4.47 4.46 -9.86
C MET A 151 -4.77 5.75 -10.63
N ARG A 152 -3.97 6.80 -10.42
CA ARG A 152 -4.09 8.08 -11.12
C ARG A 152 -3.83 7.92 -12.62
N ASN A 153 -2.71 7.31 -12.99
CA ASN A 153 -2.36 7.09 -14.39
C ASN A 153 -3.40 6.23 -15.13
N LEU A 154 -4.00 5.25 -14.43
CA LEU A 154 -5.06 4.42 -14.98
C LEU A 154 -6.36 5.22 -15.21
N ALA A 155 -6.70 6.14 -14.30
CA ALA A 155 -7.86 7.01 -14.44
C ALA A 155 -7.68 8.03 -15.57
N ASP A 156 -6.49 8.61 -15.70
CA ASP A 156 -6.16 9.56 -16.78
C ASP A 156 -6.25 8.87 -18.15
N ALA A 157 -5.71 7.65 -18.26
CA ALA A 157 -5.78 6.87 -19.51
C ALA A 157 -7.23 6.47 -19.90
N ASP A 158 -8.09 6.21 -18.92
CA ASP A 158 -9.50 5.90 -19.18
C ASP A 158 -10.26 7.15 -19.66
N ALA A 159 -9.97 8.32 -19.06
CA ALA A 159 -10.56 9.61 -19.47
C ALA A 159 -10.14 10.01 -20.90
N ASP A 160 -8.85 9.87 -21.24
CA ASP A 160 -8.33 10.14 -22.59
C ASP A 160 -8.98 9.22 -23.64
N THR A 161 -9.30 7.99 -23.26
CA THR A 161 -9.98 7.03 -24.15
C THR A 161 -11.43 7.46 -24.41
N GLU A 162 -12.18 7.84 -23.37
CA GLU A 162 -13.59 8.28 -23.51
C GLU A 162 -13.72 9.55 -24.36
N ASP A 163 -12.85 10.54 -24.17
CA ASP A 163 -12.86 11.78 -24.96
C ASP A 163 -12.63 11.51 -26.46
N ASN A 164 -11.75 10.56 -26.80
CA ASN A 164 -11.44 10.22 -28.19
C ASN A 164 -12.58 9.46 -28.91
N PHE A 165 -13.46 8.77 -28.17
CA PHE A 165 -14.65 8.11 -28.73
C PHE A 165 -15.85 9.05 -28.88
N LEU A 166 -15.88 10.18 -28.15
CA LEU A 166 -16.95 11.17 -28.23
C LEU A 166 -16.66 12.28 -29.26
N SER A 167 -15.43 12.35 -29.78
CA SER A 167 -15.01 13.32 -30.79
C SER A 167 -15.15 12.86 -32.25
N ASP A 168 -15.54 11.61 -32.49
CA ASP A 168 -15.80 10.99 -33.81
C ASP A 168 -17.31 10.83 -34.07
#